data_AF-A0A3A4PGC6-F1
#
_entry.id   AF-A0A3A4PGC6-F1
#
_cell.length_a   1.000
_cell.length_b   1.000
_cell.length_c   1.000
_cell.angle_alpha   90.00
_cell.angle_beta   90.00
_cell.angle_gamma   90.00
#
_symmetry.space_group_name_H-M   'P 1'
#
loop_
_entity.id
_entity.type
_entity.pdbx_description
1 polymer ?
#
loop_
_entity_poly.entity_id
_entity_poly.type
_entity_poly.pdbx_seq_one_letter_code
_entity_poly.pdbx_strand_id
1 'polypeptide(L)'
;MPTFAIHHGATALCRWELPGGAATFHPRVERVGDLLVLQESEWVGFALNPPAEGQTYRIFIGDVPLRDLVSATEEAAGVTVPGPLRWWAERPYFESARGHTRIILESRAADGTDDEWTTLLSAMICVLPSKLGEERYQCMARDMEKLNRGLLLDLYGKSRRTEDLRLSREGRAYHSRDEEVTAIEGVLERLGELLSIIACRPASGVRSTPQHQNYWGHERLAPQAIVALSQRGVAPSGVERPLRTRTWRRVESFDIPEHRVIRAFLDVLMKRGAYCARAAREHIRAITAERGLRDVRFGDGPTIYESVDEPRIARLLDAVRRADRSVARAAALAALPFLQDAAARFVPIRGGAFQRSAAYRTTLDVIRRFLIEHAFAYEGEELLAVTKLTSRLFEQWCYFQIVEAFRGCGLELREWTDALRDSLRSRFIVDLDRGVTFEGTIAQELRLRFRYEPWILGRRSAEQMGETLCRGGETDVAWCPDVVIECMRRERGDWRPVYAIVLDCKYTATLTAQHWSDTSKYLEIRCTRNLRQVVKQLWLIAPASRGGIVSEDPAVQFEEGGPSCGRHEAVRFRLLAAPGASPEWGDGDNVFARLATGTIRFLIREFGAAGAE
;
A
#
# COMPACT_ATOMS: atom_id res chain seq x y z
N MET A 1 26.77 -2.50 30.69
CA MET A 1 25.85 -1.72 29.82
C MET A 1 24.71 -2.64 29.39
N PRO A 2 23.47 -2.13 29.30
CA PRO A 2 22.34 -2.91 28.80
C PRO A 2 22.58 -3.34 27.36
N THR A 3 22.21 -4.57 27.04
CA THR A 3 22.36 -5.18 25.72
C THR A 3 21.04 -5.78 25.28
N PHE A 4 20.72 -5.63 24.00
CA PHE A 4 19.62 -6.32 23.35
C PHE A 4 20.18 -7.32 22.34
N ALA A 5 19.61 -8.52 22.24
CA ALA A 5 20.10 -9.55 21.34
C ALA A 5 18.96 -10.32 20.67
N ILE A 6 19.22 -10.78 19.44
CA ILE A 6 18.47 -11.83 18.76
C ILE A 6 19.19 -13.14 19.02
N HIS A 7 18.47 -14.20 19.38
CA HIS A 7 19.05 -15.52 19.62
C HIS A 7 18.32 -16.64 18.89
N HIS A 8 19.04 -17.74 18.74
CA HIS A 8 18.54 -19.05 18.32
C HIS A 8 19.16 -20.13 19.22
N GLY A 9 18.33 -20.90 19.90
CA GLY A 9 18.68 -21.66 21.10
C GLY A 9 19.44 -20.82 22.12
N ALA A 10 20.58 -21.34 22.56
CA ALA A 10 21.48 -20.66 23.49
C ALA A 10 22.42 -19.63 22.81
N THR A 11 22.35 -19.48 21.48
CA THR A 11 23.32 -18.68 20.71
C THR A 11 22.74 -17.31 20.40
N ALA A 12 23.40 -16.25 20.86
CA ALA A 12 23.08 -14.89 20.41
C ALA A 12 23.60 -14.69 18.98
N LEU A 13 22.69 -14.56 18.02
CA LEU A 13 23.01 -14.35 16.60
C LEU A 13 23.57 -12.94 16.36
N CYS A 14 22.95 -11.94 16.97
CA CYS A 14 23.37 -10.55 16.93
C CYS A 14 23.06 -9.86 18.26
N ARG A 15 23.93 -8.96 18.70
CA ARG A 15 23.80 -8.19 19.93
C ARG A 15 24.08 -6.71 19.68
N TRP A 16 23.29 -5.84 20.29
CA TRP A 16 23.49 -4.39 20.33
C TRP A 16 23.71 -3.92 21.77
N GLU A 17 24.66 -3.03 21.97
CA GLU A 17 24.77 -2.25 23.22
C GLU A 17 23.74 -1.12 23.20
N LEU A 18 23.12 -0.81 24.34
CA LEU A 18 22.07 0.21 24.43
C LEU A 18 22.57 1.46 25.19
N PRO A 19 22.17 2.68 24.75
CA PRO A 19 21.31 2.97 23.58
C PRO A 19 22.10 3.04 22.26
N GLY A 20 21.61 2.36 21.22
CA GLY A 20 22.07 2.56 19.82
C GLY A 20 23.51 2.18 19.49
N GLY A 21 24.18 1.37 20.31
CA GLY A 21 25.55 0.90 20.09
C GLY A 21 25.70 -0.03 18.88
N ALA A 22 26.96 -0.26 18.47
CA ALA A 22 27.28 -1.08 17.31
C ALA A 22 26.83 -2.54 17.49
N ALA A 23 26.44 -3.16 16.38
CA ALA A 23 26.04 -4.56 16.35
C ALA A 23 27.28 -5.47 16.44
N THR A 24 27.21 -6.49 17.30
CA THR A 24 28.18 -7.59 17.36
C THR A 24 27.51 -8.86 16.87
N PHE A 25 28.09 -9.48 15.85
CA PHE A 25 27.54 -10.66 15.18
C PHE A 25 28.25 -11.94 15.60
N HIS A 26 27.50 -13.02 15.72
CA HIS A 26 28.09 -14.33 15.92
C HIS A 26 28.89 -14.77 14.67
N PRO A 27 30.07 -15.42 14.80
CA PRO A 27 30.96 -15.67 13.65
C PRO A 27 30.33 -16.46 12.49
N ARG A 28 29.32 -17.29 12.80
CA ARG A 28 28.66 -18.18 11.83
C ARG A 28 27.38 -17.64 11.20
N VAL A 29 26.97 -16.41 11.53
CA VAL A 29 25.75 -15.83 10.94
C VAL A 29 26.05 -15.26 9.57
N GLU A 30 25.10 -15.45 8.66
CA GLU A 30 25.11 -14.80 7.36
C GLU A 30 24.87 -13.29 7.51
N ARG A 31 25.59 -12.51 6.70
CA ARG A 31 25.61 -11.04 6.77
C ARG A 31 25.62 -10.44 5.38
N VAL A 32 24.89 -9.33 5.23
CA VAL A 32 24.98 -8.44 4.07
C VAL A 32 25.36 -7.06 4.61
N GLY A 33 26.60 -6.65 4.36
CA GLY A 33 27.18 -5.47 5.01
C GLY A 33 27.14 -5.60 6.55
N ASP A 34 26.56 -4.61 7.22
CA ASP A 34 26.38 -4.56 8.67
C ASP A 34 25.01 -5.09 9.13
N LEU A 35 24.33 -5.91 8.32
CA LEU A 35 23.00 -6.44 8.61
C LEU A 35 23.04 -7.94 8.86
N LEU A 36 22.33 -8.38 9.91
CA LEU A 36 22.03 -9.80 10.13
C LEU A 36 21.08 -10.29 9.05
N VAL A 37 21.38 -11.42 8.41
CA VAL A 37 20.47 -12.10 7.48
C VAL A 37 19.70 -13.18 8.24
N LEU A 38 18.37 -13.16 8.11
CA LEU A 38 17.47 -14.18 8.66
C LEU A 38 16.54 -14.71 7.57
N GLN A 39 16.07 -15.94 7.72
CA GLN A 39 14.96 -16.45 6.91
C GLN A 39 13.62 -16.01 7.53
N GLU A 40 12.61 -15.73 6.71
CA GLU A 40 11.27 -15.32 7.21
C GLU A 40 10.63 -16.38 8.13
N SER A 41 10.94 -17.66 7.90
CA SER A 41 10.43 -18.79 8.68
C SER A 41 11.33 -19.17 9.86
N GLU A 42 12.41 -18.44 10.09
CA GLU A 42 13.40 -18.78 11.12
C GLU A 42 12.83 -18.54 12.52
N TRP A 43 13.02 -19.52 13.40
CA TRP A 43 12.62 -19.42 14.80
C TRP A 43 13.71 -18.70 15.57
N VAL A 44 13.41 -17.49 16.01
CA VAL A 44 14.35 -16.66 16.78
C VAL A 44 13.63 -16.05 17.96
N GLY A 45 14.37 -15.74 19.02
CA GLY A 45 13.85 -15.01 20.17
C GLY A 45 14.67 -13.75 20.45
N PHE A 46 14.25 -13.02 21.47
CA PHE A 46 14.89 -11.77 21.87
C PHE A 46 15.30 -11.80 23.34
N ALA A 47 16.37 -11.11 23.68
CA ALA A 47 16.88 -11.02 25.04
C ALA A 47 17.35 -9.59 25.36
N LEU A 48 16.96 -9.07 26.52
CA LEU A 48 17.42 -7.78 27.06
C LEU A 48 18.11 -7.99 28.41
N ASN A 49 19.36 -7.53 28.53
CA ASN A 49 20.20 -7.76 29.70
C ASN A 49 21.17 -6.59 30.01
N PRO A 50 21.13 -5.97 31.21
CA PRO A 50 20.02 -6.02 32.16
C PRO A 50 18.81 -5.20 31.67
N PRO A 51 17.56 -5.60 31.97
CA PRO A 51 16.42 -4.68 31.88
C PRO A 51 16.52 -3.63 33.00
N ALA A 52 16.08 -2.41 32.72
CA ALA A 52 15.95 -1.35 33.72
C ALA A 52 14.81 -1.68 34.69
N GLU A 53 15.04 -1.45 35.98
CA GLU A 53 14.03 -1.67 37.02
C GLU A 53 12.83 -0.73 36.82
N GLY A 54 11.64 -1.25 37.12
CA GLY A 54 10.39 -0.48 37.02
C GLY A 54 10.01 -0.09 35.59
N GLN A 55 10.57 -0.71 34.55
CA GLN A 55 10.20 -0.45 33.15
C GLN A 55 9.44 -1.60 32.49
N THR A 56 8.55 -1.22 31.59
CA THR A 56 7.85 -2.10 30.65
C THR A 56 8.48 -1.97 29.27
N TYR A 57 8.46 -3.05 28.49
CA TYR A 57 9.12 -3.13 27.19
C TYR A 57 8.15 -3.61 26.11
N ARG A 58 8.35 -3.13 24.89
CA ARG A 58 7.69 -3.67 23.70
C ARG A 58 8.66 -3.72 22.53
N ILE A 59 8.49 -4.72 21.68
CA ILE A 59 9.26 -4.92 20.45
C ILE A 59 8.36 -4.70 19.25
N PHE A 60 8.87 -4.06 18.20
CA PHE A 60 8.25 -4.02 16.89
C PHE A 60 9.12 -4.74 15.86
N ILE A 61 8.46 -5.47 14.97
CA ILE A 61 9.03 -6.04 13.75
C ILE A 61 8.46 -5.25 12.58
N GLY A 62 9.30 -4.40 11.99
CA GLY A 62 8.87 -3.30 11.14
C GLY A 62 7.97 -2.35 11.88
N ASP A 63 6.74 -2.24 11.38
CA ASP A 63 5.66 -1.45 11.95
C ASP A 63 4.63 -2.29 12.71
N VAL A 64 4.92 -3.57 12.98
CA VAL A 64 4.00 -4.49 13.68
C VAL A 64 4.52 -4.76 15.09
N PRO A 65 3.79 -4.37 16.15
CA PRO A 65 4.20 -4.69 17.52
C PRO A 65 4.11 -6.20 17.76
N LEU A 66 5.01 -6.74 18.58
CA LEU A 66 5.10 -8.17 18.86
C LEU A 66 3.78 -8.75 19.38
N ARG A 67 2.97 -7.95 20.07
CA ARG A 67 1.65 -8.34 20.59
C ARG A 67 0.65 -8.72 19.49
N ASP A 68 0.83 -8.21 18.28
CA ASP A 68 -0.01 -8.53 17.13
C ASP A 68 0.52 -9.80 16.41
N LEU A 69 1.67 -10.33 16.83
CA LEU A 69 2.34 -11.51 16.24
C LEU A 69 2.29 -12.75 17.14
N VAL A 70 1.85 -12.60 18.40
CA VAL A 70 1.80 -13.68 19.39
C VAL A 70 0.40 -13.80 19.97
N SER A 71 0.02 -15.02 20.36
CA SER A 71 -1.33 -15.32 20.84
C SER A 71 -1.62 -14.84 22.26
N ALA A 72 -0.59 -14.58 23.08
CA ALA A 72 -0.74 -14.17 24.47
C ALA A 72 -0.02 -12.86 24.78
N THR A 73 -0.69 -11.94 25.47
CA THR A 73 -0.15 -10.60 25.79
C THR A 73 1.12 -10.68 26.66
N GLU A 74 1.20 -11.67 27.55
CA GLU A 74 2.37 -11.89 28.40
C GLU A 74 3.62 -12.28 27.59
N GLU A 75 3.45 -13.06 26.52
CA GLU A 75 4.55 -13.40 25.61
C GLU A 75 5.07 -12.17 24.86
N ALA A 76 4.17 -11.24 24.52
CA ALA A 76 4.54 -10.00 23.83
C ALA A 76 5.40 -9.06 24.70
N ALA A 77 5.15 -9.07 26.01
CA ALA A 77 5.90 -8.30 26.99
C ALA A 77 7.24 -8.95 27.37
N GLY A 78 7.45 -10.23 27.02
CA GLY A 78 8.59 -11.03 27.42
C GLY A 78 8.48 -11.48 28.89
N VAL A 79 9.18 -12.56 29.23
CA VAL A 79 9.21 -13.13 30.56
C VAL A 79 10.49 -12.71 31.28
N THR A 80 10.40 -12.35 32.55
CA THR A 80 11.58 -12.16 33.40
C THR A 80 12.07 -13.53 33.87
N VAL A 81 13.29 -13.90 33.49
CA VAL A 81 13.93 -15.19 33.83
C VAL A 81 14.86 -14.98 35.03
N PRO A 82 15.15 -15.97 35.89
CA PRO A 82 16.06 -15.80 37.03
C PRO A 82 17.40 -15.14 36.63
N GLY A 83 17.65 -13.93 37.16
CA GLY A 83 18.75 -13.04 36.77
C GLY A 83 18.23 -11.71 36.19
N PRO A 84 19.10 -10.78 35.78
CA PRO A 84 18.68 -9.52 35.16
C PRO A 84 18.42 -9.74 33.66
N LEU A 85 17.50 -10.65 33.30
CA LEU A 85 17.24 -11.01 31.90
C LEU A 85 15.74 -10.95 31.60
N ARG A 86 15.39 -10.17 30.58
CA ARG A 86 14.07 -10.21 29.95
C ARG A 86 14.16 -11.01 28.66
N TRP A 87 13.28 -12.01 28.50
CA TRP A 87 13.36 -13.01 27.43
C TRP A 87 12.06 -13.12 26.66
N TRP A 88 12.15 -13.15 25.32
CA TRP A 88 11.05 -13.43 24.41
C TRP A 88 11.32 -14.77 23.73
N ALA A 89 10.36 -15.69 23.82
CA ALA A 89 10.50 -17.05 23.30
C ALA A 89 10.74 -17.10 21.78
N GLU A 90 11.29 -18.21 21.30
CA GLU A 90 11.58 -18.38 19.88
C GLU A 90 10.30 -18.62 19.08
N ARG A 91 10.08 -17.80 18.06
CA ARG A 91 8.93 -17.88 17.14
C ARG A 91 9.35 -17.38 15.75
N PRO A 92 8.60 -17.70 14.68
CA PRO A 92 8.82 -17.12 13.36
C PRO A 92 8.31 -15.67 13.28
N TYR A 93 8.92 -14.75 14.04
CA TYR A 93 8.47 -13.35 14.12
C TYR A 93 8.52 -12.62 12.77
N PHE A 94 9.45 -13.02 11.90
CA PHE A 94 9.69 -12.45 10.58
C PHE A 94 8.83 -13.08 9.48
N GLU A 95 7.83 -13.89 9.84
CA GLU A 95 6.92 -14.54 8.91
C GLU A 95 6.31 -13.54 7.92
N SER A 96 6.45 -13.81 6.62
CA SER A 96 6.00 -12.98 5.49
C SER A 96 6.68 -11.59 5.38
N ALA A 97 7.72 -11.31 6.17
CA ALA A 97 8.56 -10.12 6.01
C ALA A 97 9.62 -10.34 4.91
N ARG A 98 10.11 -9.25 4.31
CA ARG A 98 11.11 -9.33 3.24
C ARG A 98 12.06 -8.14 3.28
N GLY A 99 13.34 -8.41 3.04
CA GLY A 99 14.36 -7.38 2.90
C GLY A 99 14.61 -6.67 4.21
N HIS A 100 14.87 -5.37 4.11
CA HIS A 100 15.26 -4.55 5.23
C HIS A 100 14.08 -4.35 6.18
N THR A 101 14.13 -5.10 7.27
CA THR A 101 13.11 -5.13 8.31
C THR A 101 13.67 -4.51 9.57
N ARG A 102 13.01 -3.45 10.04
CA ARG A 102 13.45 -2.73 11.24
C ARG A 102 13.02 -3.50 12.49
N ILE A 103 13.86 -3.50 13.52
CA ILE A 103 13.51 -3.98 14.85
C ILE A 103 13.59 -2.77 15.78
N ILE A 104 12.48 -2.50 16.48
CA ILE A 104 12.41 -1.38 17.43
C ILE A 104 12.18 -1.97 18.81
N LEU A 105 13.04 -1.61 19.76
CA LEU A 105 12.82 -1.85 21.19
C LEU A 105 12.46 -0.53 21.83
N GLU A 106 11.34 -0.50 22.53
CA GLU A 106 10.89 0.65 23.29
C GLU A 106 10.66 0.30 24.75
N SER A 107 10.77 1.30 25.61
CA SER A 107 10.46 1.18 27.02
C SER A 107 9.62 2.33 27.56
N ARG A 108 8.94 2.07 28.67
CA ARG A 108 8.14 3.06 29.42
C ARG A 108 8.15 2.71 30.91
N ALA A 109 8.06 3.73 31.76
CA ALA A 109 7.92 3.54 33.20
C ALA A 109 6.63 2.76 33.55
N ALA A 110 6.71 1.81 34.49
CA ALA A 110 5.61 0.92 34.86
C ALA A 110 4.54 1.60 35.73
N ASP A 111 4.89 2.72 36.37
CA ASP A 111 4.08 3.51 37.31
C ASP A 111 3.21 4.61 36.63
N GLY A 112 3.25 4.70 35.31
CA GLY A 112 2.13 5.24 34.52
C GLY A 112 1.91 6.76 34.58
N THR A 113 2.93 7.56 34.89
CA THR A 113 2.80 9.03 34.83
C THR A 113 3.05 9.63 33.44
N ASP A 114 3.84 8.95 32.60
CA ASP A 114 4.08 9.32 31.20
C ASP A 114 3.50 8.25 30.26
N ASP A 115 2.66 8.66 29.31
CA ASP A 115 2.11 7.78 28.28
C ASP A 115 3.08 7.57 27.10
N GLU A 116 4.22 8.24 27.11
CA GLU A 116 5.17 8.26 26.00
C GLU A 116 6.17 7.08 26.09
N TRP A 117 6.29 6.34 24.99
CA TRP A 117 7.27 5.27 24.85
C TRP A 117 8.60 5.84 24.36
N THR A 118 9.70 5.46 25.00
CA THR A 118 11.05 5.87 24.60
C THR A 118 11.70 4.77 23.78
N THR A 119 12.18 5.09 22.58
CA THR A 119 12.94 4.14 21.75
C THR A 119 14.34 3.90 22.32
N LEU A 120 14.64 2.66 22.68
CA LEU A 120 15.96 2.22 23.16
C LEU A 120 16.86 1.70 22.04
N LEU A 121 16.25 1.09 21.02
CA LEU A 121 16.94 0.54 19.85
C LEU A 121 16.07 0.71 18.61
N SER A 122 16.70 1.08 17.50
CA SER A 122 16.15 0.94 16.16
C SER A 122 17.21 0.31 15.26
N ALA A 123 17.20 -1.01 15.13
CA ALA A 123 18.15 -1.77 14.33
C ALA A 123 17.53 -2.22 13.00
N MET A 124 18.34 -2.45 11.98
CA MET A 124 17.90 -3.00 10.70
C MET A 124 18.47 -4.42 10.54
N ILE A 125 17.67 -5.33 9.98
CA ILE A 125 18.10 -6.66 9.56
C ILE A 125 17.61 -6.95 8.14
N CYS A 126 18.16 -7.97 7.48
CA CYS A 126 17.71 -8.43 6.17
C CYS A 126 16.97 -9.77 6.29
N VAL A 127 15.74 -9.85 5.76
CA VAL A 127 14.90 -11.06 5.80
C VAL A 127 14.76 -11.65 4.39
N LEU A 128 15.00 -12.95 4.25
CA LEU A 128 14.89 -13.69 3.00
C LEU A 128 13.61 -14.55 2.93
N PRO A 129 12.96 -14.68 1.75
CA PRO A 129 11.71 -15.43 1.58
C PRO A 129 12.00 -16.93 1.45
N SER A 130 12.13 -17.66 2.56
CA SER A 130 12.54 -19.07 2.58
C SER A 130 11.54 -20.04 1.96
N LYS A 131 10.25 -19.71 1.89
CA LYS A 131 9.21 -20.62 1.36
C LYS A 131 9.16 -20.68 -0.16
N LEU A 132 9.51 -19.57 -0.82
CA LEU A 132 9.64 -19.49 -2.29
C LEU A 132 11.10 -19.66 -2.72
N GLY A 133 12.03 -19.17 -1.91
CA GLY A 133 13.38 -18.84 -2.34
C GLY A 133 13.44 -17.49 -3.05
N GLU A 134 14.61 -16.85 -2.99
CA GLU A 134 14.83 -15.51 -3.52
C GLU A 134 14.64 -15.45 -5.05
N GLU A 135 15.13 -16.44 -5.79
CA GLU A 135 15.00 -16.49 -7.26
C GLU A 135 13.53 -16.52 -7.71
N ARG A 136 12.71 -17.35 -7.07
CA ARG A 136 11.29 -17.49 -7.40
C ARG A 136 10.51 -16.27 -6.95
N TYR A 137 10.83 -15.70 -5.79
CA TYR A 137 10.28 -14.42 -5.38
C TYR A 137 10.53 -13.33 -6.44
N GLN A 138 11.75 -13.23 -6.98
CA GLN A 138 12.07 -12.26 -8.02
C GLN A 138 11.26 -12.48 -9.30
N CYS A 139 11.05 -13.75 -9.70
CA CYS A 139 10.17 -14.05 -10.82
C CYS A 139 8.72 -13.62 -10.57
N MET A 140 8.19 -13.90 -9.38
CA MET A 140 6.86 -13.47 -8.94
C MET A 140 6.73 -11.94 -8.98
N ALA A 141 7.73 -11.24 -8.43
CA ALA A 141 7.76 -9.78 -8.41
C ALA A 141 7.77 -9.22 -9.84
N ARG A 142 8.61 -9.75 -10.74
CA ARG A 142 8.66 -9.36 -12.16
C ARG A 142 7.31 -9.55 -12.86
N ASP A 143 6.60 -10.63 -12.58
CA ASP A 143 5.27 -10.85 -13.18
C ASP A 143 4.26 -9.80 -12.71
N MET A 144 4.29 -9.45 -11.42
CA MET A 144 3.42 -8.40 -10.86
C MET A 144 3.77 -7.01 -11.39
N GLU A 145 5.07 -6.72 -11.58
CA GLU A 145 5.53 -5.44 -12.16
C GLU A 145 5.07 -5.21 -13.59
N LYS A 146 5.02 -6.29 -14.41
CA LYS A 146 4.51 -6.21 -15.78
C LYS A 146 3.06 -5.75 -15.82
N LEU A 147 2.26 -6.07 -14.80
CA LEU A 147 0.87 -5.62 -14.67
C LEU A 147 0.82 -4.19 -14.12
N ASN A 148 1.35 -3.99 -12.91
CA ASN A 148 1.48 -2.68 -12.29
C ASN A 148 2.50 -2.74 -11.14
N ARG A 149 3.52 -1.90 -11.18
CA ARG A 149 4.56 -1.80 -10.13
C ARG A 149 4.00 -1.48 -8.74
N GLY A 150 2.88 -0.77 -8.65
CA GLY A 150 2.18 -0.48 -7.40
C GLY A 150 1.68 -1.71 -6.65
N LEU A 151 1.52 -2.86 -7.33
CA LEU A 151 1.06 -4.11 -6.69
C LEU A 151 2.11 -4.73 -5.76
N LEU A 152 3.40 -4.43 -5.96
CA LEU A 152 4.48 -4.85 -5.05
C LEU A 152 4.48 -4.09 -3.72
N LEU A 153 3.85 -2.92 -3.74
CA LEU A 153 3.89 -1.97 -2.64
C LEU A 153 2.66 -2.14 -1.77
N ASP A 154 2.81 -1.76 -0.51
CA ASP A 154 1.70 -1.68 0.42
C ASP A 154 1.77 -0.35 1.18
N LEU A 155 0.62 0.09 1.68
CA LEU A 155 0.58 1.15 2.67
C LEU A 155 1.02 0.64 4.05
N TYR A 156 0.89 -0.68 4.29
CA TYR A 156 1.15 -1.30 5.58
C TYR A 156 1.82 -2.66 5.41
N GLY A 157 3.12 -2.73 5.70
CA GLY A 157 3.92 -3.95 5.64
C GLY A 157 4.82 -4.08 6.86
N LYS A 158 5.39 -5.27 7.07
CA LYS A 158 6.43 -5.50 8.10
C LYS A 158 7.79 -4.93 7.70
N SER A 159 7.97 -4.51 6.45
CA SER A 159 9.28 -4.12 5.93
C SER A 159 9.16 -2.79 5.22
N ARG A 160 9.97 -1.81 5.65
CA ARG A 160 9.97 -0.43 5.10
C ARG A 160 10.87 -0.29 3.87
N ARG A 161 11.66 -1.32 3.55
CA ARG A 161 12.68 -1.28 2.49
C ARG A 161 12.85 -2.69 1.90
N THR A 162 12.87 -2.77 0.59
CA THR A 162 13.48 -3.91 -0.12
C THR A 162 14.69 -3.38 -0.86
N GLU A 163 15.88 -3.87 -0.54
CA GLU A 163 17.00 -3.80 -1.49
C GLU A 163 16.67 -4.73 -2.65
N ASP A 164 15.90 -4.22 -3.60
CA ASP A 164 15.93 -4.77 -4.93
C ASP A 164 17.06 -4.03 -5.65
N LEU A 165 18.26 -4.62 -5.62
CA LEU A 165 19.49 -4.09 -6.25
C LEU A 165 19.30 -3.69 -7.73
N ARG A 166 18.20 -4.11 -8.39
CA ARG A 166 17.82 -3.68 -9.74
C ARG A 166 17.08 -2.34 -9.80
N LEU A 167 16.27 -1.99 -8.80
CA LEU A 167 15.33 -0.85 -8.86
C LEU A 167 16.02 0.53 -8.86
N SER A 168 17.29 0.54 -8.43
CA SER A 168 18.23 1.64 -8.58
C SER A 168 18.38 2.17 -10.01
N ARG A 169 18.25 1.29 -11.01
CA ARG A 169 18.73 1.55 -12.38
C ARG A 169 17.70 2.12 -13.36
N GLU A 170 16.42 2.17 -13.01
CA GLU A 170 15.34 2.51 -13.95
C GLU A 170 14.60 3.82 -13.67
N GLY A 171 15.08 4.61 -12.70
CA GLY A 171 14.69 6.01 -12.58
C GLY A 171 13.21 6.29 -12.31
N ARG A 172 12.49 5.39 -11.65
CA ARG A 172 11.10 5.64 -11.23
C ARG A 172 10.85 5.11 -9.83
N ALA A 173 10.93 6.00 -8.84
CA ALA A 173 10.53 5.70 -7.46
C ALA A 173 9.02 5.89 -7.27
N TYR A 174 8.38 4.97 -6.55
CA TYR A 174 7.00 5.05 -6.10
C TYR A 174 7.01 5.26 -4.57
N HIS A 175 6.21 6.19 -4.07
CA HIS A 175 6.07 6.44 -2.64
C HIS A 175 4.77 5.84 -2.10
N SER A 176 4.83 5.24 -0.91
CA SER A 176 3.62 4.98 -0.14
C SER A 176 2.95 6.30 0.29
N ARG A 177 1.64 6.27 0.56
CA ARG A 177 0.93 7.49 1.01
C ARG A 177 1.42 7.98 2.39
N ASP A 178 1.96 7.09 3.22
CA ASP A 178 2.54 7.45 4.52
C ASP A 178 3.91 8.11 4.38
N GLU A 179 4.76 7.62 3.47
CA GLU A 179 6.04 8.27 3.14
C GLU A 179 5.82 9.63 2.50
N GLU A 180 4.81 9.77 1.65
CA GLU A 180 4.40 11.06 1.10
C GLU A 180 4.05 12.06 2.21
N VAL A 181 3.24 11.64 3.20
CA VAL A 181 2.90 12.49 4.35
C VAL A 181 4.15 12.81 5.19
N THR A 182 5.01 11.83 5.43
CA THR A 182 6.28 12.00 6.18
C THR A 182 7.23 12.97 5.48
N ALA A 183 7.35 12.88 4.15
CA ALA A 183 8.16 13.78 3.34
C ALA A 183 7.61 15.21 3.37
N ILE A 184 6.28 15.36 3.27
CA ILE A 184 5.62 16.67 3.43
C ILE A 184 5.89 17.24 4.82
N GLU A 185 5.76 16.44 5.90
CA GLU A 185 6.02 16.88 7.28
C GLU A 185 7.44 17.40 7.46
N GLY A 186 8.44 16.62 7.02
CA GLY A 186 9.85 17.01 7.14
C GLY A 186 10.19 18.28 6.36
N VAL A 187 9.59 18.47 5.18
CA VAL A 187 9.77 19.71 4.41
C VAL A 187 9.06 20.90 5.06
N LEU A 188 7.85 20.72 5.58
CA LEU A 188 7.12 21.79 6.27
C LEU A 188 7.80 22.22 7.57
N GLU A 189 8.47 21.30 8.26
CA GLU A 189 9.28 21.63 9.43
C GLU A 189 10.42 22.57 9.05
N ARG A 190 11.23 22.17 8.07
CA ARG A 190 12.36 22.97 7.60
C ARG A 190 11.96 24.29 6.96
N LEU A 191 10.85 24.29 6.20
CA LEU A 191 10.29 25.53 5.67
C LEU A 191 9.75 26.44 6.77
N GLY A 192 9.16 25.90 7.83
CA GLY A 192 8.66 26.70 8.94
C GLY A 192 9.74 27.55 9.60
N GLU A 193 10.91 26.95 9.85
CA GLU A 193 12.08 27.66 10.38
C GLU A 193 12.57 28.75 9.42
N LEU A 194 12.77 28.39 8.15
CA LEU A 194 13.31 29.31 7.14
C LEU A 194 12.37 30.47 6.84
N LEU A 195 11.07 30.21 6.72
CA LEU A 195 10.07 31.23 6.45
C LEU A 195 9.88 32.16 7.66
N SER A 196 10.07 31.67 8.89
CA SER A 196 10.09 32.52 10.09
C SER A 196 11.27 33.50 10.08
N ILE A 197 12.46 33.03 9.68
CA ILE A 197 13.65 33.90 9.50
C ILE A 197 13.38 34.95 8.42
N ILE A 198 12.78 34.54 7.30
CA ILE A 198 12.40 35.44 6.21
C ILE A 198 11.37 36.47 6.68
N ALA A 199 10.39 36.07 7.51
CA ALA A 199 9.34 36.96 8.00
C ALA A 199 9.88 38.14 8.82
N CYS A 200 11.04 37.98 9.49
CA CYS A 200 11.69 39.07 10.23
C CYS A 200 12.21 40.18 9.30
N ARG A 201 12.58 39.86 8.06
CA ARG A 201 13.05 40.83 7.07
C ARG A 201 12.77 40.35 5.64
N PRO A 202 11.50 40.37 5.21
CA PRO A 202 11.12 39.85 3.92
C PRO A 202 11.66 40.73 2.80
N ALA A 203 12.07 40.10 1.70
CA ALA A 203 12.40 40.82 0.49
C ALA A 203 11.12 41.42 -0.11
N SER A 204 11.22 42.64 -0.59
CA SER A 204 10.14 43.32 -1.29
C SER A 204 10.62 43.84 -2.64
N GLY A 205 9.65 44.03 -3.53
CA GLY A 205 9.84 44.65 -4.84
C GLY A 205 9.07 45.95 -4.90
N VAL A 206 9.22 46.64 -6.03
CA VAL A 206 8.47 47.85 -6.32
C VAL A 206 7.42 47.53 -7.38
N ARG A 207 6.14 47.71 -7.03
CA ARG A 207 5.02 47.60 -7.96
C ARG A 207 4.55 48.99 -8.36
N SER A 208 4.36 49.21 -9.66
CA SER A 208 3.73 50.44 -10.14
C SER A 208 2.21 50.25 -10.13
N THR A 209 1.51 51.07 -9.34
CA THR A 209 0.05 51.09 -9.27
C THR A 209 -0.47 52.38 -9.91
N PRO A 210 -1.55 52.31 -10.70
CA PRO A 210 -2.12 53.50 -11.29
C PRO A 210 -2.78 54.34 -10.20
N GLN A 211 -2.46 55.63 -10.15
CA GLN A 211 -3.09 56.61 -9.28
C GLN A 211 -3.67 57.75 -10.12
N HIS A 212 -4.83 58.25 -9.72
CA HIS A 212 -5.35 59.48 -10.30
C HIS A 212 -4.77 60.68 -9.56
N GLN A 213 -4.20 61.61 -10.30
CA GLN A 213 -3.65 62.85 -9.77
C GLN A 213 -4.24 64.04 -10.53
N ASN A 214 -4.58 65.07 -9.78
CA ASN A 214 -5.01 66.35 -10.33
C ASN A 214 -3.80 67.11 -10.83
N TYR A 215 -3.82 67.49 -12.11
CA TYR A 215 -2.79 68.26 -12.78
C TYR A 215 -3.19 69.72 -12.87
N TRP A 216 -2.38 70.60 -12.27
CA TRP A 216 -2.68 72.03 -12.14
C TRP A 216 -1.94 72.92 -13.15
N GLY A 217 -1.10 72.34 -14.03
CA GLY A 217 -0.48 73.06 -15.15
C GLY A 217 1.00 73.43 -15.00
N HIS A 218 1.53 73.46 -13.77
CA HIS A 218 2.94 73.77 -13.51
C HIS A 218 3.83 72.52 -13.32
N GLU A 219 3.21 71.35 -13.13
CA GLU A 219 3.93 70.10 -12.91
C GLU A 219 4.41 69.51 -14.26
N ARG A 220 5.44 68.67 -14.22
CA ARG A 220 5.88 67.95 -15.42
C ARG A 220 5.02 66.69 -15.59
N LEU A 221 4.23 66.62 -16.65
CA LEU A 221 3.45 65.42 -16.97
C LEU A 221 4.36 64.29 -17.45
N ALA A 222 4.13 63.08 -16.93
CA ALA A 222 4.77 61.89 -17.47
C ALA A 222 4.32 61.66 -18.92
N PRO A 223 5.18 61.16 -19.84
CA PRO A 223 4.83 60.93 -21.24
C PRO A 223 3.54 60.12 -21.44
N GLN A 224 3.30 59.13 -20.57
CA GLN A 224 2.10 58.29 -20.62
C GLN A 224 0.82 59.05 -20.23
N ALA A 225 0.91 60.03 -19.32
CA ALA A 225 -0.21 60.89 -18.97
C ALA A 225 -0.57 61.82 -20.13
N ILE A 226 0.42 62.29 -20.90
CA ILE A 226 0.22 63.08 -22.12
C ILE A 226 -0.49 62.25 -23.20
N VAL A 227 -0.05 61.01 -23.44
CA VAL A 227 -0.70 60.09 -24.38
C VAL A 227 -2.15 59.82 -23.98
N ALA A 228 -2.42 59.56 -22.69
CA ALA A 228 -3.76 59.31 -22.20
C ALA A 228 -4.69 60.54 -22.31
N LEU A 229 -4.16 61.76 -22.14
CA LEU A 229 -4.91 63.00 -22.36
C LEU A 229 -5.20 63.23 -23.84
N SER A 230 -4.22 63.00 -24.71
CA SER A 230 -4.34 63.11 -26.16
C SER A 230 -5.40 62.15 -26.73
N GLN A 231 -5.41 60.88 -26.28
CA GLN A 231 -6.43 59.90 -26.66
C GLN A 231 -7.86 60.29 -26.25
N ARG A 232 -8.00 61.20 -25.28
CA ARG A 232 -9.29 61.74 -24.84
C ARG A 232 -9.65 63.06 -25.52
N GLY A 233 -8.84 63.52 -26.49
CA GLY A 233 -9.02 64.81 -27.17
C GLY A 233 -8.73 66.02 -26.28
N VAL A 234 -8.07 65.83 -25.13
CA VAL A 234 -7.81 66.89 -24.16
C VAL A 234 -6.40 67.44 -24.37
N ALA A 235 -6.30 68.66 -24.92
CA ALA A 235 -5.02 69.35 -25.06
C ALA A 235 -4.54 69.89 -23.69
N PRO A 236 -3.31 69.58 -23.25
CA PRO A 236 -2.82 70.04 -21.94
C PRO A 236 -2.76 71.56 -21.79
N SER A 237 -2.69 72.33 -22.89
CA SER A 237 -2.43 73.78 -22.91
C SER A 237 -3.67 74.68 -22.99
N GLY A 238 -4.90 74.14 -23.02
CA GLY A 238 -6.11 74.96 -23.30
C GLY A 238 -7.39 74.56 -22.56
N VAL A 239 -7.29 73.87 -21.41
CA VAL A 239 -8.44 73.35 -20.66
C VAL A 239 -8.41 73.83 -19.22
N GLU A 240 -9.60 74.12 -18.66
CA GLU A 240 -9.80 74.54 -17.26
C GLU A 240 -9.19 73.51 -16.28
N ARG A 241 -8.50 74.01 -15.25
CA ARG A 241 -7.74 73.19 -14.29
C ARG A 241 -8.61 72.86 -13.07
N PRO A 242 -8.41 71.69 -12.42
CA PRO A 242 -7.37 70.69 -12.68
C PRO A 242 -7.75 69.63 -13.73
N LEU A 243 -6.77 69.14 -14.48
CA LEU A 243 -6.95 67.96 -15.33
C LEU A 243 -6.74 66.68 -14.52
N ARG A 244 -7.68 65.73 -14.58
CA ARG A 244 -7.49 64.43 -13.93
C ARG A 244 -6.61 63.52 -14.79
N THR A 245 -5.36 63.36 -14.38
CA THR A 245 -4.38 62.52 -15.07
C THR A 245 -4.20 61.19 -14.35
N ARG A 246 -3.74 60.19 -15.09
CA ARG A 246 -3.37 58.88 -14.54
C ARG A 246 -1.85 58.83 -14.46
N THR A 247 -1.33 58.83 -13.24
CA THR A 247 0.10 58.66 -12.96
C THR A 247 0.33 57.25 -12.40
N TRP A 248 1.60 56.85 -12.33
CA TRP A 248 1.98 55.56 -11.74
C TRP A 248 2.74 55.82 -10.45
N ARG A 249 2.18 55.36 -9.33
CA ARG A 249 2.87 55.39 -8.03
C ARG A 249 3.60 54.08 -7.82
N ARG A 250 4.88 54.19 -7.48
CA ARG A 250 5.70 53.06 -7.02
C ARG A 250 5.37 52.79 -5.56
N VAL A 251 4.84 51.60 -5.27
CA VAL A 251 4.55 51.13 -3.92
C VAL A 251 5.37 49.87 -3.66
N GLU A 252 5.74 49.66 -2.40
CA GLU A 252 6.32 48.41 -1.96
C GLU A 252 5.33 47.26 -2.18
N SER A 253 5.83 46.11 -2.62
CA SER A 253 5.03 44.93 -2.92
C SER A 253 5.81 43.67 -2.55
N PHE A 254 5.19 42.81 -1.75
CA PHE A 254 5.73 41.49 -1.44
C PHE A 254 5.38 40.44 -2.51
N ASP A 255 4.57 40.79 -3.52
CA ASP A 255 4.32 39.93 -4.67
C ASP A 255 5.53 39.92 -5.64
N ILE A 256 6.63 39.31 -5.20
CA ILE A 256 7.87 39.11 -5.95
C ILE A 256 7.99 37.67 -6.46
N PRO A 257 8.79 37.39 -7.50
CA PRO A 257 8.95 36.04 -8.06
C PRO A 257 9.22 34.96 -7.01
N GLU A 258 10.04 35.25 -6.01
CA GLU A 258 10.43 34.32 -4.96
C GLU A 258 9.26 33.91 -4.06
N HIS A 259 8.45 34.88 -3.63
CA HIS A 259 7.26 34.63 -2.83
C HIS A 259 6.20 33.88 -3.62
N ARG A 260 6.09 34.17 -4.93
CA ARG A 260 5.18 33.43 -5.83
C ARG A 260 5.55 31.95 -5.94
N VAL A 261 6.85 31.64 -6.03
CA VAL A 261 7.36 30.26 -6.05
C VAL A 261 7.15 29.56 -4.71
N ILE A 262 7.46 30.21 -3.59
CA ILE A 262 7.22 29.66 -2.25
C ILE A 262 5.73 29.35 -2.06
N ARG A 263 4.85 30.28 -2.42
CA ARG A 263 3.40 30.08 -2.31
C ARG A 263 2.90 28.96 -3.23
N ALA A 264 3.37 28.92 -4.48
CA ALA A 264 3.04 27.83 -5.40
C ALA A 264 3.45 26.46 -4.84
N PHE A 265 4.61 26.40 -4.18
CA PHE A 265 5.08 25.17 -3.56
C PHE A 265 4.24 24.75 -2.35
N LEU A 266 3.88 25.68 -1.47
CA LEU A 266 2.96 25.40 -0.35
C LEU A 266 1.59 24.91 -0.85
N ASP A 267 1.08 25.47 -1.96
CA ASP A 267 -0.15 24.99 -2.62
C ASP A 267 -0.02 23.55 -3.12
N VAL A 268 1.15 23.15 -3.64
CA VAL A 268 1.43 21.77 -4.04
C VAL A 268 1.38 20.84 -2.83
N LEU A 269 2.03 21.20 -1.72
CA LEU A 269 2.02 20.39 -0.50
C LEU A 269 0.61 20.23 0.06
N MET A 270 -0.19 21.32 0.11
CA MET A 270 -1.58 21.26 0.56
C MET A 270 -2.42 20.31 -0.29
N LYS A 271 -2.32 20.38 -1.63
CA LYS A 271 -3.07 19.49 -2.53
C LYS A 271 -2.69 18.02 -2.34
N ARG A 272 -1.39 17.74 -2.17
CA ARG A 272 -0.88 16.37 -1.97
C ARG A 272 -1.29 15.81 -0.60
N GLY A 273 -1.14 16.59 0.47
CA GLY A 273 -1.61 16.20 1.80
C GLY A 273 -3.13 15.96 1.85
N ALA A 274 -3.93 16.85 1.25
CA ALA A 274 -5.38 16.69 1.18
C ALA A 274 -5.81 15.44 0.40
N TYR A 275 -5.06 15.10 -0.67
CA TYR A 275 -5.28 13.87 -1.41
C TYR A 275 -5.01 12.63 -0.53
N CYS A 276 -3.89 12.57 0.19
CA CYS A 276 -3.58 11.46 1.10
C CYS A 276 -4.66 11.29 2.18
N ALA A 277 -5.10 12.39 2.79
CA ALA A 277 -6.17 12.36 3.80
C ALA A 277 -7.49 11.83 3.21
N ARG A 278 -7.89 12.26 2.01
CA ARG A 278 -9.10 11.77 1.35
C ARG A 278 -9.04 10.26 1.07
N ALA A 279 -7.94 9.80 0.48
CA ALA A 279 -7.78 8.38 0.17
C ALA A 279 -7.80 7.49 1.42
N ALA A 280 -7.16 7.92 2.51
CA ALA A 280 -7.21 7.19 3.78
C ALA A 280 -8.64 7.15 4.36
N ARG A 281 -9.40 8.24 4.27
CA ARG A 281 -10.82 8.26 4.69
C ARG A 281 -11.71 7.35 3.84
N GLU A 282 -11.49 7.28 2.53
CA GLU A 282 -12.20 6.36 1.64
C GLU A 282 -11.93 4.90 2.03
N HIS A 283 -10.68 4.57 2.35
CA HIS A 283 -10.31 3.24 2.85
C HIS A 283 -10.98 2.91 4.20
N ILE A 284 -10.95 3.83 5.16
CA ILE A 284 -11.66 3.65 6.45
C ILE A 284 -13.14 3.37 6.21
N ARG A 285 -13.79 4.13 5.30
CA ARG A 285 -15.20 3.93 4.96
C ARG A 285 -15.46 2.54 4.37
N ALA A 286 -14.59 2.07 3.47
CA ALA A 286 -14.70 0.74 2.89
C ALA A 286 -14.62 -0.35 3.98
N ILE A 287 -13.60 -0.30 4.84
CA ILE A 287 -13.44 -1.26 5.96
C ILE A 287 -14.65 -1.20 6.91
N THR A 288 -15.11 0.01 7.25
CA THR A 288 -16.23 0.21 8.18
C THR A 288 -17.55 -0.31 7.60
N ALA A 289 -17.78 -0.16 6.29
CA ALA A 289 -18.96 -0.69 5.61
C ALA A 289 -19.03 -2.22 5.70
N GLU A 290 -17.88 -2.90 5.77
CA GLU A 290 -17.78 -4.34 5.92
C GLU A 290 -17.79 -4.81 7.39
N ARG A 291 -17.85 -3.91 8.37
CA ARG A 291 -17.71 -4.26 9.80
C ARG A 291 -18.67 -5.38 10.22
N GLY A 292 -19.94 -5.33 9.81
CA GLY A 292 -20.93 -6.35 10.16
C GLY A 292 -20.59 -7.76 9.66
N LEU A 293 -19.71 -7.88 8.68
CA LEU A 293 -19.23 -9.16 8.13
C LEU A 293 -17.96 -9.67 8.83
N ARG A 294 -17.19 -8.74 9.41
CA ARG A 294 -15.81 -8.98 9.91
C ARG A 294 -15.74 -8.99 11.44
N ASP A 295 -16.66 -8.29 12.09
CA ASP A 295 -16.79 -8.20 13.55
C ASP A 295 -17.66 -9.34 14.08
N VAL A 296 -17.29 -10.57 13.70
CA VAL A 296 -18.03 -11.77 14.05
C VAL A 296 -17.12 -12.69 14.86
N ARG A 297 -17.55 -13.01 16.08
CA ARG A 297 -16.74 -13.71 17.08
C ARG A 297 -16.80 -15.22 16.90
N PHE A 298 -15.62 -15.85 16.90
CA PHE A 298 -15.46 -17.29 16.86
C PHE A 298 -14.69 -17.75 18.10
N GLY A 299 -15.36 -18.42 19.03
CA GLY A 299 -14.76 -18.82 20.30
C GLY A 299 -14.34 -17.62 21.14
N ASP A 300 -13.29 -17.78 21.95
CA ASP A 300 -12.84 -16.77 22.91
C ASP A 300 -11.82 -15.76 22.31
N GLY A 301 -11.40 -15.96 21.06
CA GLY A 301 -10.43 -15.10 20.37
C GLY A 301 -11.02 -13.79 19.82
N PRO A 302 -10.15 -12.82 19.45
CA PRO A 302 -10.59 -11.57 18.83
C PRO A 302 -11.16 -11.80 17.42
N THR A 303 -12.11 -10.95 17.00
CA THR A 303 -12.66 -10.98 15.63
C THR A 303 -11.60 -10.56 14.59
N ILE A 304 -11.85 -10.83 13.30
CA ILE A 304 -10.99 -10.30 12.22
C ILE A 304 -10.96 -8.77 12.28
N TYR A 305 -12.11 -8.17 12.60
CA TYR A 305 -12.20 -6.73 12.78
C TYR A 305 -11.31 -6.24 13.92
N GLU A 306 -11.38 -6.86 15.10
CA GLU A 306 -10.57 -6.49 16.27
C GLU A 306 -9.06 -6.71 16.05
N SER A 307 -8.67 -7.82 15.41
CA SER A 307 -7.25 -8.21 15.25
C SER A 307 -6.55 -7.56 14.04
N VAL A 308 -7.28 -7.23 12.98
CA VAL A 308 -6.71 -6.73 11.72
C VAL A 308 -7.21 -5.34 11.38
N ASP A 309 -8.52 -5.14 11.39
CA ASP A 309 -9.12 -3.90 10.86
C ASP A 309 -9.03 -2.74 11.84
N GLU A 310 -9.24 -2.96 13.14
CA GLU A 310 -9.11 -1.91 14.16
C GLU A 310 -7.69 -1.33 14.22
N PRO A 311 -6.62 -2.14 14.27
CA PRO A 311 -5.26 -1.63 14.14
C PRO A 311 -5.05 -0.88 12.83
N ARG A 312 -5.61 -1.35 11.71
CA ARG A 312 -5.50 -0.70 10.40
C ARG A 312 -6.23 0.64 10.37
N ILE A 313 -7.45 0.71 10.89
CA ILE A 313 -8.25 1.93 11.02
C ILE A 313 -7.54 2.93 11.92
N ALA A 314 -7.01 2.50 13.08
CA ALA A 314 -6.29 3.37 13.99
C ALA A 314 -5.08 4.04 13.31
N ARG A 315 -4.34 3.28 12.50
CA ARG A 315 -3.22 3.79 11.69
C ARG A 315 -3.68 4.69 10.55
N LEU A 316 -4.73 4.33 9.83
CA LEU A 316 -5.32 5.18 8.79
C LEU A 316 -5.80 6.52 9.38
N LEU A 317 -6.41 6.49 10.56
CA LEU A 317 -6.81 7.69 11.29
C LEU A 317 -5.60 8.52 11.69
N ASP A 318 -4.49 7.89 12.11
CA ASP A 318 -3.24 8.61 12.37
C ASP A 318 -2.68 9.29 11.12
N ALA A 319 -2.63 8.57 9.99
CA ALA A 319 -2.22 9.12 8.70
C ALA A 319 -3.12 10.29 8.27
N VAL A 320 -4.44 10.20 8.47
CA VAL A 320 -5.38 11.32 8.25
C VAL A 320 -5.02 12.51 9.13
N ARG A 321 -4.80 12.30 10.43
CA ARG A 321 -4.42 13.39 11.36
C ARG A 321 -3.11 14.05 10.94
N ARG A 322 -2.10 13.27 10.58
CA ARG A 322 -0.79 13.75 10.11
C ARG A 322 -0.91 14.56 8.81
N ALA A 323 -1.66 14.04 7.84
CA ALA A 323 -1.93 14.72 6.59
C ALA A 323 -2.71 16.03 6.79
N ASP A 324 -3.78 16.02 7.59
CA ASP A 324 -4.57 17.22 7.89
C ASP A 324 -3.73 18.27 8.64
N ARG A 325 -2.90 17.84 9.60
CA ARG A 325 -1.96 18.71 10.31
C ARG A 325 -0.97 19.34 9.35
N SER A 326 -0.45 18.58 8.40
CA SER A 326 0.46 19.07 7.36
C SER A 326 -0.20 20.10 6.45
N VAL A 327 -1.44 19.84 6.01
CA VAL A 327 -2.23 20.80 5.24
C VAL A 327 -2.45 22.09 6.03
N ALA A 328 -2.84 21.99 7.31
CA ALA A 328 -3.05 23.15 8.17
C ALA A 328 -1.75 23.94 8.38
N ARG A 329 -0.62 23.27 8.59
CA ARG A 329 0.70 23.91 8.73
C ARG A 329 1.13 24.62 7.45
N ALA A 330 0.95 23.98 6.29
CA ALA A 330 1.23 24.59 4.99
C ALA A 330 0.35 25.84 4.74
N ALA A 331 -0.93 25.77 5.11
CA ALA A 331 -1.86 26.90 5.04
C ALA A 331 -1.43 28.05 5.97
N ALA A 332 -1.01 27.74 7.19
CA ALA A 332 -0.50 28.74 8.14
C ALA A 332 0.77 29.44 7.61
N LEU A 333 1.70 28.69 7.00
CA LEU A 333 2.88 29.27 6.35
C LEU A 333 2.49 30.14 5.14
N ALA A 334 1.51 29.72 4.33
CA ALA A 334 1.02 30.50 3.21
C ALA A 334 0.30 31.79 3.63
N ALA A 335 -0.20 31.84 4.87
CA ALA A 335 -0.85 33.01 5.47
C ALA A 335 0.12 34.02 6.09
N LEU A 336 1.44 33.79 6.05
CA LEU A 336 2.43 34.77 6.52
C LEU A 336 2.27 36.11 5.76
N PRO A 337 2.41 37.28 6.42
CA PRO A 337 2.08 38.57 5.82
C PRO A 337 2.75 38.87 4.48
N PHE A 338 4.00 38.42 4.29
CA PHE A 338 4.74 38.61 3.05
C PHE A 338 4.35 37.64 1.91
N LEU A 339 3.58 36.58 2.21
CA LEU A 339 3.07 35.61 1.24
C LEU A 339 1.57 35.79 0.95
N GLN A 340 0.81 36.39 1.87
CA GLN A 340 -0.66 36.50 1.83
C GLN A 340 -1.20 37.09 0.51
N ASP A 341 -0.48 38.03 -0.10
CA ASP A 341 -0.86 38.69 -1.36
C ASP A 341 -0.04 38.26 -2.57
N ALA A 342 0.95 37.37 -2.39
CA ALA A 342 1.77 36.87 -3.49
C ALA A 342 0.96 35.90 -4.36
N ALA A 343 1.04 35.97 -5.69
CA ALA A 343 0.34 35.00 -6.54
C ALA A 343 0.99 33.60 -6.45
N ALA A 344 0.22 32.53 -6.29
CA ALA A 344 0.77 31.16 -6.33
C ALA A 344 1.16 30.76 -7.77
N ARG A 345 2.41 31.00 -8.15
CA ARG A 345 2.90 30.68 -9.50
C ARG A 345 4.39 30.34 -9.54
N PHE A 346 4.72 29.22 -10.17
CA PHE A 346 6.11 28.93 -10.56
C PHE A 346 6.51 29.86 -11.72
N VAL A 347 7.51 30.70 -11.48
CA VAL A 347 8.04 31.66 -12.45
C VAL A 347 9.54 31.44 -12.62
N PRO A 348 10.12 31.71 -13.81
CA PRO A 348 11.57 31.65 -13.99
C PRO A 348 12.26 32.65 -13.07
N ILE A 349 13.17 32.16 -12.22
CA ILE A 349 13.95 32.98 -11.30
C ILE A 349 15.27 33.34 -12.01
N ARG A 350 15.47 34.63 -12.30
CA ARG A 350 16.75 35.17 -12.81
C ARG A 350 17.23 36.25 -11.83
N GLY A 351 18.17 35.90 -10.94
CA GLY A 351 18.62 36.82 -9.90
C GLY A 351 17.71 36.89 -8.67
N GLY A 352 17.93 37.87 -7.80
CA GLY A 352 16.97 38.24 -6.73
C GLY A 352 17.31 37.76 -5.31
N ALA A 353 16.29 37.62 -4.47
CA ALA A 353 16.42 37.25 -3.06
C ALA A 353 16.98 35.82 -2.88
N PHE A 354 16.59 34.90 -3.76
CA PHE A 354 17.12 33.52 -3.78
C PHE A 354 18.63 33.43 -4.01
N GLN A 355 19.25 34.43 -4.63
CA GLN A 355 20.71 34.48 -4.79
C GLN A 355 21.41 35.29 -3.68
N ARG A 356 20.75 36.35 -3.18
CA ARG A 356 21.39 37.34 -2.28
C ARG A 356 21.19 37.07 -0.79
N SER A 357 20.17 36.30 -0.40
CA SER A 357 19.90 35.96 0.99
C SER A 357 20.07 34.46 1.24
N ALA A 358 20.80 34.11 2.30
CA ALA A 358 21.03 32.72 2.68
C ALA A 358 19.72 31.98 2.98
N ALA A 359 18.82 32.59 3.75
CA ALA A 359 17.53 31.99 4.12
C ALA A 359 16.66 31.69 2.88
N TYR A 360 16.61 32.63 1.92
CA TYR A 360 15.91 32.41 0.66
C TYR A 360 16.59 31.33 -0.18
N ARG A 361 17.93 31.34 -0.29
CA ARG A 361 18.67 30.33 -1.04
C ARG A 361 18.40 28.93 -0.50
N THR A 362 18.52 28.73 0.81
CA THR A 362 18.23 27.45 1.46
C THR A 362 16.76 27.07 1.28
N THR A 363 15.83 28.02 1.32
CA THR A 363 14.41 27.77 1.02
C THR A 363 14.24 27.23 -0.40
N LEU A 364 14.88 27.84 -1.40
CA LEU A 364 14.85 27.38 -2.77
C LEU A 364 15.50 25.99 -2.92
N ASP A 365 16.57 25.71 -2.19
CA ASP A 365 17.22 24.40 -2.21
C ASP A 365 16.34 23.32 -1.59
N VAL A 366 15.63 23.60 -0.49
CA VAL A 366 14.62 22.69 0.09
C VAL A 366 13.49 22.43 -0.89
N ILE A 367 12.95 23.49 -1.52
CA ILE A 367 11.89 23.37 -2.53
C ILE A 367 12.38 22.54 -3.72
N ARG A 368 13.55 22.85 -4.27
CA ARG A 368 14.12 22.12 -5.40
C ARG A 368 14.41 20.68 -5.05
N ARG A 369 15.01 20.42 -3.89
CA ARG A 369 15.29 19.09 -3.40
C ARG A 369 14.00 18.28 -3.32
N PHE A 370 12.97 18.81 -2.67
CA PHE A 370 11.67 18.12 -2.63
C PHE A 370 11.04 17.96 -4.03
N LEU A 371 11.11 18.96 -4.90
CA LEU A 371 10.55 18.83 -6.26
C LEU A 371 11.37 17.87 -7.13
N ILE A 372 12.67 17.72 -6.90
CA ILE A 372 13.52 16.76 -7.63
C ILE A 372 13.27 15.36 -7.07
N GLU A 373 13.28 15.21 -5.74
CA GLU A 373 13.03 13.96 -5.04
C GLU A 373 11.57 13.47 -5.21
N HIS A 374 10.59 14.39 -5.42
CA HIS A 374 9.17 14.06 -5.35
C HIS A 374 8.26 14.70 -6.44
N ALA A 375 8.71 15.57 -7.36
CA ALA A 375 7.83 16.19 -8.38
C ALA A 375 7.88 15.56 -9.78
N PHE A 376 8.88 14.75 -10.08
CA PHE A 376 8.87 13.80 -11.18
C PHE A 376 9.54 12.55 -10.66
N ALA A 377 8.94 11.38 -10.92
CA ALA A 377 9.63 10.12 -10.75
C ALA A 377 11.02 10.24 -11.40
N TYR A 378 12.11 10.30 -10.63
CA TYR A 378 13.46 10.13 -11.17
C TYR A 378 14.47 9.64 -10.12
N GLU A 379 15.26 8.68 -10.59
CA GLU A 379 16.56 8.13 -10.13
C GLU A 379 17.02 8.51 -8.71
N GLY A 380 16.58 7.72 -7.74
CA GLY A 380 17.42 7.35 -6.61
C GLY A 380 17.86 5.89 -6.78
N GLU A 381 19.07 5.55 -6.36
CA GLU A 381 19.53 4.15 -6.34
C GLU A 381 18.76 3.29 -5.33
N GLU A 382 17.97 3.90 -4.45
CA GLU A 382 17.29 3.24 -3.34
C GLU A 382 15.79 3.55 -3.34
N LEU A 383 14.96 2.51 -3.47
CA LEU A 383 13.52 2.61 -3.27
C LEU A 383 13.21 2.51 -1.76
N LEU A 384 12.82 3.63 -1.15
CA LEU A 384 12.14 3.63 0.15
C LEU A 384 10.66 3.40 -0.12
N ALA A 385 10.21 2.16 0.00
CA ALA A 385 8.79 1.83 -0.08
C ALA A 385 8.47 0.65 0.85
N VAL A 386 7.37 0.79 1.57
CA VAL A 386 6.78 -0.29 2.38
C VAL A 386 6.33 -1.41 1.45
N THR A 387 6.85 -2.62 1.68
CA THR A 387 6.53 -3.77 0.84
C THR A 387 5.38 -4.58 1.38
N LYS A 388 4.58 -5.08 0.44
CA LYS A 388 3.49 -5.99 0.72
C LYS A 388 4.04 -7.26 1.36
N LEU A 389 3.29 -7.81 2.32
CA LEU A 389 3.62 -9.11 2.90
C LEU A 389 3.76 -10.14 1.77
N THR A 390 4.80 -10.96 1.82
CA THR A 390 5.08 -11.92 0.75
C THR A 390 3.90 -12.89 0.52
N SER A 391 3.18 -13.23 1.59
CA SER A 391 1.95 -14.03 1.52
C SER A 391 0.84 -13.38 0.70
N ARG A 392 0.60 -12.08 0.92
CA ARG A 392 -0.40 -11.31 0.19
C ARG A 392 -0.01 -11.10 -1.26
N LEU A 393 1.28 -10.85 -1.52
CA LEU A 393 1.81 -10.76 -2.87
C LEU A 393 1.64 -12.07 -3.64
N PHE A 394 1.91 -13.21 -2.99
CA PHE A 394 1.73 -14.54 -3.57
C PHE A 394 0.27 -14.83 -3.93
N GLU A 395 -0.68 -14.50 -3.06
CA GLU A 395 -2.11 -14.64 -3.29
C GLU A 395 -2.58 -13.85 -4.53
N GLN A 396 -2.21 -12.57 -4.61
CA GLN A 396 -2.54 -11.71 -5.74
C GLN A 396 -1.89 -12.17 -7.04
N TRP A 397 -0.63 -12.61 -6.97
CA TRP A 397 0.05 -13.20 -8.10
C TRP A 397 -0.68 -14.46 -8.59
N CYS A 398 -1.12 -15.35 -7.70
CA CYS A 398 -1.90 -16.53 -8.08
C CYS A 398 -3.21 -16.13 -8.78
N TYR A 399 -3.94 -15.14 -8.27
CA TYR A 399 -5.17 -14.66 -8.90
C TYR A 399 -4.92 -14.17 -10.34
N PHE A 400 -3.88 -13.36 -10.55
CA PHE A 400 -3.53 -12.90 -11.89
C PHE A 400 -3.05 -14.02 -12.80
N GLN A 401 -2.22 -14.95 -12.32
CA GLN A 401 -1.79 -16.10 -13.11
C GLN A 401 -2.96 -16.99 -13.55
N ILE A 402 -3.97 -17.16 -12.68
CA ILE A 402 -5.22 -17.84 -13.05
C ILE A 402 -5.93 -17.08 -14.17
N VAL A 403 -6.18 -15.77 -14.00
CA VAL A 403 -6.88 -14.96 -15.02
C VAL A 403 -6.12 -14.98 -16.35
N GLU A 404 -4.80 -14.78 -16.34
CA GLU A 404 -3.97 -14.81 -17.54
C GLU A 404 -3.89 -16.20 -18.18
N ALA A 405 -3.87 -17.28 -17.40
CA ALA A 405 -3.91 -18.63 -17.94
C ALA A 405 -5.21 -18.91 -18.70
N PHE A 406 -6.37 -18.48 -18.18
CA PHE A 406 -7.64 -18.60 -18.89
C PHE A 406 -7.71 -17.71 -20.14
N ARG A 407 -7.13 -16.49 -20.10
CA ARG A 407 -6.95 -15.65 -21.31
C ARG A 407 -6.07 -16.35 -22.36
N GLY A 408 -4.97 -16.95 -21.93
CA GLY A 408 -4.06 -17.72 -22.78
C GLY A 408 -4.74 -18.93 -23.44
N CYS A 409 -5.76 -19.51 -22.79
CA CYS A 409 -6.62 -20.54 -23.37
C CYS A 409 -7.72 -20.01 -24.31
N GLY A 410 -7.71 -18.70 -24.64
CA GLY A 410 -8.63 -18.08 -25.59
C GLY A 410 -9.90 -17.47 -24.98
N LEU A 411 -10.01 -17.38 -23.64
CA LEU A 411 -11.16 -16.75 -23.00
C LEU A 411 -11.01 -15.22 -22.96
N GLU A 412 -11.93 -14.50 -23.62
CA GLU A 412 -12.00 -13.04 -23.50
C GLU A 412 -12.51 -12.60 -22.12
N LEU A 413 -11.61 -12.52 -21.15
CA LEU A 413 -11.90 -12.04 -19.80
C LEU A 413 -11.89 -10.51 -19.72
N ARG A 414 -13.06 -9.91 -19.54
CA ARG A 414 -13.24 -8.46 -19.34
C ARG A 414 -13.39 -8.15 -17.86
N GLU A 415 -12.73 -7.08 -17.40
CA GLU A 415 -12.95 -6.55 -16.06
C GLU A 415 -14.39 -6.04 -15.95
N TRP A 416 -15.10 -6.47 -14.91
CA TRP A 416 -16.48 -6.09 -14.66
C TRP A 416 -16.61 -4.95 -13.63
N THR A 417 -15.60 -4.76 -12.79
CA THR A 417 -15.53 -3.69 -11.79
C THR A 417 -14.85 -2.43 -12.35
N ASP A 418 -15.23 -1.23 -11.91
CA ASP A 418 -14.51 0.01 -12.23
C ASP A 418 -13.23 0.20 -11.36
N ALA A 419 -13.00 -0.72 -10.41
CA ALA A 419 -12.02 -0.62 -9.33
C ALA A 419 -10.56 -0.58 -9.81
N LEU A 420 -10.15 -1.40 -10.80
CA LEU A 420 -8.78 -1.26 -11.32
C LEU A 420 -8.66 0.02 -12.15
N ARG A 421 -9.66 0.44 -12.93
CA ARG A 421 -9.55 1.65 -13.77
C ARG A 421 -9.34 2.93 -12.97
N ASP A 422 -10.02 3.09 -11.83
CA ASP A 422 -9.85 4.27 -10.98
C ASP A 422 -8.55 4.20 -10.17
N SER A 423 -8.15 3.01 -9.72
CA SER A 423 -6.87 2.77 -9.02
C SER A 423 -5.65 2.96 -9.94
N LEU A 424 -5.73 2.50 -11.20
CA LEU A 424 -4.70 2.64 -12.23
C LEU A 424 -4.49 4.10 -12.67
N ARG A 425 -5.51 4.95 -12.51
CA ARG A 425 -5.41 6.40 -12.74
C ARG A 425 -4.77 7.14 -11.57
N SER A 426 -4.72 6.53 -10.39
CA SER A 426 -4.08 7.09 -9.21
C SER A 426 -2.55 6.91 -9.30
N ARG A 427 -1.77 7.96 -9.00
CA ARG A 427 -0.30 7.91 -8.98
C ARG A 427 0.27 7.22 -7.72
N PHE A 428 -0.57 6.50 -6.98
CA PHE A 428 -0.24 5.90 -5.70
C PHE A 428 -0.49 4.39 -5.74
N ILE A 429 0.00 3.67 -4.73
CA ILE A 429 -0.10 2.21 -4.56
C ILE A 429 -1.45 1.69 -5.05
N VAL A 430 -1.38 0.81 -6.06
CA VAL A 430 -2.50 0.05 -6.60
C VAL A 430 -2.55 -1.25 -5.81
N ASP A 431 -3.62 -1.45 -5.05
CA ASP A 431 -3.91 -2.75 -4.44
C ASP A 431 -5.12 -3.38 -5.16
N LEU A 432 -5.22 -4.70 -5.12
CA LEU A 432 -6.43 -5.39 -5.58
C LEU A 432 -7.49 -5.27 -4.50
N ASP A 433 -8.56 -4.54 -4.80
CA ASP A 433 -9.74 -4.50 -3.94
C ASP A 433 -10.42 -5.88 -3.88
N ARG A 434 -10.98 -6.20 -2.72
CA ARG A 434 -11.84 -7.37 -2.55
C ARG A 434 -13.01 -7.30 -3.53
N GLY A 435 -13.42 -8.44 -4.06
CA GLY A 435 -14.54 -8.55 -4.99
C GLY A 435 -14.22 -8.16 -6.44
N VAL A 436 -12.96 -7.84 -6.78
CA VAL A 436 -12.54 -7.67 -8.19
C VAL A 436 -12.99 -8.87 -9.00
N THR A 437 -13.66 -8.58 -10.11
CA THR A 437 -14.34 -9.60 -10.91
C THR A 437 -13.96 -9.52 -12.39
N PHE A 438 -13.58 -10.66 -12.97
CA PHE A 438 -13.45 -10.85 -14.41
C PHE A 438 -14.50 -11.82 -14.92
N GLU A 439 -15.06 -11.55 -16.10
CA GLU A 439 -16.03 -12.44 -16.75
C GLU A 439 -15.67 -12.71 -18.21
N GLY A 440 -15.93 -13.93 -18.67
CA GLY A 440 -15.76 -14.33 -20.07
C GLY A 440 -16.71 -15.46 -20.45
N THR A 441 -17.13 -15.46 -21.71
CA THR A 441 -18.07 -16.47 -22.23
C THR A 441 -17.28 -17.65 -22.80
N ILE A 442 -17.56 -18.87 -22.34
CA ILE A 442 -16.90 -20.09 -22.84
C ILE A 442 -17.73 -20.83 -23.90
N ALA A 443 -19.07 -20.67 -23.88
CA ALA A 443 -20.00 -21.18 -24.88
C ALA A 443 -21.27 -20.32 -24.89
N GLN A 444 -22.16 -20.48 -25.89
CA GLN A 444 -23.35 -19.61 -26.05
C GLN A 444 -24.18 -19.43 -24.78
N GLU A 445 -24.32 -20.48 -23.97
CA GLU A 445 -25.08 -20.46 -22.72
C GLU A 445 -24.21 -20.59 -21.47
N LEU A 446 -22.88 -20.54 -21.59
CA LEU A 446 -21.95 -20.71 -20.48
C LEU A 446 -20.95 -19.57 -20.36
N ARG A 447 -20.80 -19.07 -19.14
CA ARG A 447 -19.89 -18.00 -18.77
C ARG A 447 -19.06 -18.43 -17.57
N LEU A 448 -17.82 -17.99 -17.52
CA LEU A 448 -17.00 -18.04 -16.32
C LEU A 448 -16.91 -16.67 -15.68
N ARG A 449 -16.99 -16.65 -14.35
CA ARG A 449 -16.78 -15.46 -13.51
C ARG A 449 -15.69 -15.78 -12.49
N PHE A 450 -14.69 -14.91 -12.39
CA PHE A 450 -13.55 -15.03 -11.49
C PHE A 450 -13.64 -13.93 -10.46
N ARG A 451 -13.72 -14.29 -9.18
CA ARG A 451 -13.83 -13.33 -8.08
C ARG A 451 -12.63 -13.46 -7.15
N TYR A 452 -12.00 -12.34 -6.85
CA TYR A 452 -10.94 -12.23 -5.86
C TYR A 452 -11.53 -11.89 -4.50
N GLU A 453 -11.22 -12.68 -3.47
CA GLU A 453 -11.70 -12.52 -2.09
C GLU A 453 -13.20 -12.21 -1.96
N PRO A 454 -14.11 -12.98 -2.58
CA PRO A 454 -15.54 -12.70 -2.48
C PRO A 454 -16.08 -13.03 -1.09
N TRP A 455 -17.00 -12.17 -0.61
CA TRP A 455 -17.82 -12.52 0.54
C TRP A 455 -18.83 -13.60 0.18
N ILE A 456 -18.81 -14.69 0.92
CA ILE A 456 -19.81 -15.74 0.86
C ILE A 456 -20.67 -15.62 2.13
N LEU A 457 -21.85 -15.03 1.94
CA LEU A 457 -22.74 -14.61 3.02
C LEU A 457 -23.77 -15.70 3.35
N GLY A 458 -24.42 -15.57 4.52
CA GLY A 458 -25.66 -16.29 4.80
C GLY A 458 -26.73 -15.97 3.76
N ARG A 459 -27.66 -16.90 3.49
CA ARG A 459 -28.63 -16.80 2.38
C ARG A 459 -29.37 -15.47 2.32
N ARG A 460 -29.95 -15.01 3.43
CA ARG A 460 -30.74 -13.77 3.47
C ARG A 460 -29.89 -12.55 3.10
N SER A 461 -28.68 -12.45 3.67
CA SER A 461 -27.75 -11.36 3.38
C SER A 461 -27.24 -11.42 1.94
N ALA A 462 -26.98 -12.63 1.42
CA ALA A 462 -26.61 -12.85 0.02
C ALA A 462 -27.73 -12.38 -0.94
N GLU A 463 -28.98 -12.73 -0.66
CA GLU A 463 -30.15 -12.28 -1.45
C GLU A 463 -30.29 -10.75 -1.43
N GLN A 464 -30.09 -10.11 -0.28
CA GLN A 464 -30.14 -8.65 -0.12
C GLN A 464 -29.02 -7.93 -0.88
N MET A 465 -27.81 -8.49 -0.87
CA MET A 465 -26.65 -7.92 -1.57
C MET A 465 -26.57 -8.33 -3.06
N GLY A 466 -27.53 -9.12 -3.56
CA GLY A 466 -27.55 -9.56 -4.96
C GLY A 466 -26.44 -10.57 -5.30
N GLU A 467 -25.92 -11.28 -4.31
CA GLU A 467 -24.84 -12.25 -4.46
C GLU A 467 -25.33 -13.54 -5.14
N THR A 468 -24.50 -14.11 -6.03
CA THR A 468 -24.82 -15.36 -6.74
C THR A 468 -24.58 -16.62 -5.90
N LEU A 469 -23.71 -16.51 -4.90
CA LEU A 469 -23.34 -17.59 -3.99
C LEU A 469 -23.72 -17.25 -2.55
N CYS A 470 -24.11 -18.27 -1.80
CA CYS A 470 -24.36 -18.17 -0.37
C CYS A 470 -23.83 -19.40 0.37
N ARG A 471 -23.77 -19.31 1.70
CA ARG A 471 -23.37 -20.42 2.56
C ARG A 471 -24.45 -21.50 2.65
N GLY A 472 -24.03 -22.72 2.96
CA GLY A 472 -24.91 -23.85 3.18
C GLY A 472 -25.50 -23.95 4.58
N GLY A 473 -24.89 -23.29 5.57
CA GLY A 473 -25.32 -23.27 6.98
C GLY A 473 -25.95 -21.95 7.42
N GLU A 474 -26.65 -21.98 8.56
CA GLU A 474 -27.45 -20.87 9.10
C GLU A 474 -26.66 -19.85 9.94
N THR A 475 -25.38 -20.06 10.22
CA THR A 475 -24.62 -19.07 11.02
C THR A 475 -24.43 -17.78 10.22
N ASP A 476 -24.37 -16.63 10.89
CA ASP A 476 -24.29 -15.32 10.21
C ASP A 476 -22.89 -14.94 9.73
N VAL A 477 -21.86 -15.78 9.96
CA VAL A 477 -20.49 -15.35 9.69
C VAL A 477 -20.11 -15.45 8.21
N ALA A 478 -19.65 -14.37 7.61
CA ALA A 478 -19.20 -14.42 6.22
C ALA A 478 -17.96 -15.30 6.06
N TRP A 479 -17.90 -16.04 4.95
CA TRP A 479 -16.69 -16.74 4.51
C TRP A 479 -16.00 -15.92 3.41
N CYS A 480 -14.67 -16.04 3.30
CA CYS A 480 -13.90 -15.31 2.30
C CYS A 480 -12.77 -16.21 1.76
N PRO A 481 -13.05 -17.05 0.74
CA PRO A 481 -11.99 -17.74 0.00
C PRO A 481 -11.16 -16.75 -0.83
N ASP A 482 -9.91 -17.08 -1.16
CA ASP A 482 -9.03 -16.17 -1.92
C ASP A 482 -9.49 -15.99 -3.38
N VAL A 483 -9.89 -17.08 -4.05
CA VAL A 483 -10.38 -17.04 -5.43
C VAL A 483 -11.58 -17.98 -5.60
N VAL A 484 -12.61 -17.50 -6.29
CA VAL A 484 -13.74 -18.32 -6.72
C VAL A 484 -13.93 -18.20 -8.23
N ILE A 485 -14.00 -19.35 -8.91
CA ILE A 485 -14.38 -19.43 -10.33
C ILE A 485 -15.79 -20.01 -10.39
N GLU A 486 -16.75 -19.20 -10.82
CA GLU A 486 -18.14 -19.60 -11.03
C GLU A 486 -18.36 -19.95 -12.50
N CYS A 487 -18.86 -21.16 -12.77
CA CYS A 487 -19.45 -21.50 -14.06
C CYS A 487 -20.94 -21.16 -14.01
N MET A 488 -21.29 -20.16 -14.80
CA MET A 488 -22.62 -19.60 -14.91
C MET A 488 -23.30 -20.14 -16.16
N ARG A 489 -24.53 -20.63 -16.03
CA ARG A 489 -25.38 -21.00 -17.15
C ARG A 489 -26.49 -20.00 -17.33
N ARG A 490 -26.82 -19.68 -18.58
CA ARG A 490 -27.97 -18.84 -18.90
C ARG A 490 -29.25 -19.67 -18.79
N GLU A 491 -30.15 -19.28 -17.90
CA GLU A 491 -31.45 -19.92 -17.70
C GLU A 491 -32.53 -18.84 -17.66
N ARG A 492 -33.51 -18.92 -18.58
CA ARG A 492 -34.65 -17.97 -18.66
C ARG A 492 -34.22 -16.50 -18.70
N GLY A 493 -33.14 -16.22 -19.44
CA GLY A 493 -32.61 -14.86 -19.63
C GLY A 493 -31.61 -14.39 -18.57
N ASP A 494 -31.38 -15.18 -17.51
CA ASP A 494 -30.52 -14.79 -16.39
C ASP A 494 -29.34 -15.76 -16.18
N TRP A 495 -28.23 -15.28 -15.64
CA TRP A 495 -27.04 -16.08 -15.38
C TRP A 495 -27.11 -16.68 -13.97
N ARG A 496 -26.91 -17.99 -13.88
CA ARG A 496 -26.97 -18.72 -12.60
C ARG A 496 -25.76 -19.63 -12.42
N PRO A 497 -25.14 -19.67 -11.23
CA PRO A 497 -24.04 -20.58 -11.00
C PRO A 497 -24.57 -22.02 -10.98
N VAL A 498 -23.95 -22.86 -11.81
CA VAL A 498 -24.24 -24.30 -11.90
C VAL A 498 -23.09 -25.15 -11.38
N TYR A 499 -21.89 -24.57 -11.29
CA TYR A 499 -20.68 -25.18 -10.79
C TYR A 499 -19.74 -24.09 -10.29
N ALA A 500 -18.94 -24.38 -9.27
CA ALA A 500 -17.93 -23.47 -8.77
C ALA A 500 -16.66 -24.21 -8.32
N ILE A 501 -15.54 -23.51 -8.43
CA ILE A 501 -14.22 -23.92 -7.99
C ILE A 501 -13.75 -22.89 -6.98
N VAL A 502 -13.28 -23.35 -5.83
CA VAL A 502 -12.66 -22.51 -4.81
C VAL A 502 -11.17 -22.78 -4.81
N LEU A 503 -10.35 -21.73 -4.91
CA LEU A 503 -8.90 -21.80 -4.79
C LEU A 503 -8.46 -20.92 -3.64
N ASP A 504 -7.73 -21.51 -2.70
CA ASP A 504 -7.30 -20.88 -1.46
C ASP A 504 -5.77 -20.98 -1.36
N CYS A 505 -5.11 -19.83 -1.34
CA CYS A 505 -3.67 -19.69 -1.34
C CYS A 505 -3.11 -19.84 0.08
N LYS A 506 -2.06 -20.64 0.21
CA LYS A 506 -1.33 -20.84 1.45
C LYS A 506 0.13 -20.56 1.21
N TYR A 507 0.62 -19.45 1.76
CA TYR A 507 2.03 -19.12 1.73
C TYR A 507 2.80 -19.93 2.78
N THR A 508 3.00 -21.21 2.47
CA THR A 508 3.68 -22.21 3.31
C THR A 508 4.53 -23.11 2.45
N ALA A 509 5.66 -23.61 2.98
CA ALA A 509 6.48 -24.59 2.30
C ALA A 509 5.77 -25.96 2.17
N THR A 510 4.90 -26.29 3.13
CA THR A 510 4.19 -27.58 3.17
C THR A 510 2.73 -27.39 3.57
N LEU A 511 1.83 -28.02 2.84
CA LEU A 511 0.41 -28.09 3.18
C LEU A 511 0.17 -29.18 4.24
N THR A 512 -0.57 -28.85 5.29
CA THR A 512 -0.89 -29.74 6.42
C THR A 512 -2.36 -30.14 6.40
N ALA A 513 -2.73 -31.15 7.19
CA ALA A 513 -4.13 -31.54 7.38
C ALA A 513 -4.99 -30.41 7.97
N GLN A 514 -4.38 -29.51 8.76
CA GLN A 514 -5.09 -28.36 9.31
C GLN A 514 -5.59 -27.41 8.22
N HIS A 515 -4.77 -27.10 7.22
CA HIS A 515 -5.18 -26.24 6.10
C HIS A 515 -6.40 -26.82 5.36
N TRP A 516 -6.46 -28.14 5.20
CA TRP A 516 -7.60 -28.82 4.60
C TRP A 516 -8.84 -28.78 5.49
N SER A 517 -8.67 -28.96 6.81
CA SER A 517 -9.76 -28.84 7.77
C SER A 517 -10.39 -27.44 7.70
N ASP A 518 -9.56 -26.39 7.71
CA ASP A 518 -9.99 -24.99 7.74
C ASP A 518 -10.76 -24.57 6.47
N THR A 519 -10.44 -25.18 5.33
CA THR A 519 -11.00 -24.84 4.01
C THR A 519 -12.10 -25.78 3.54
N SER A 520 -12.26 -26.95 4.16
CA SER A 520 -13.30 -27.94 3.81
C SER A 520 -14.71 -27.37 3.83
N LYS A 521 -14.96 -26.38 4.69
CA LYS A 521 -16.23 -25.64 4.78
C LYS A 521 -16.69 -25.04 3.44
N TYR A 522 -15.75 -24.66 2.55
CA TYR A 522 -16.09 -24.06 1.27
C TYR A 522 -16.81 -25.01 0.29
N LEU A 523 -16.73 -26.33 0.53
CA LEU A 523 -17.55 -27.27 -0.22
C LEU A 523 -19.05 -27.07 0.05
N GLU A 524 -19.44 -26.48 1.17
CA GLU A 524 -20.84 -26.23 1.53
C GLU A 524 -21.47 -25.02 0.81
N ILE A 525 -20.72 -24.32 -0.04
CA ILE A 525 -21.20 -23.15 -0.77
C ILE A 525 -22.27 -23.54 -1.79
N ARG A 526 -23.37 -22.76 -1.80
CA ARG A 526 -24.58 -23.00 -2.58
C ARG A 526 -24.89 -21.82 -3.49
N CYS A 527 -25.66 -22.08 -4.54
CA CYS A 527 -26.29 -21.04 -5.33
C CYS A 527 -27.40 -20.36 -4.51
N THR A 528 -27.35 -19.03 -4.39
CA THR A 528 -28.30 -18.25 -3.58
C THR A 528 -29.76 -18.53 -3.94
N ARG A 529 -30.05 -18.75 -5.23
CA ARG A 529 -31.42 -18.84 -5.74
C ARG A 529 -32.12 -20.18 -5.51
N ASN A 530 -31.38 -21.29 -5.62
CA ASN A 530 -31.97 -22.64 -5.57
C ASN A 530 -31.35 -23.52 -4.48
N LEU A 531 -30.40 -22.99 -3.70
CA LEU A 531 -29.69 -23.68 -2.64
C LEU A 531 -28.97 -24.97 -3.06
N ARG A 532 -28.76 -25.17 -4.36
CA ARG A 532 -27.95 -26.29 -4.84
C ARG A 532 -26.50 -26.03 -4.45
N GLN A 533 -25.84 -27.05 -3.90
CA GLN A 533 -24.39 -27.02 -3.69
C GLN A 533 -23.69 -26.95 -5.05
N VAL A 534 -22.91 -25.90 -5.26
CA VAL A 534 -22.26 -25.62 -6.56
C VAL A 534 -20.76 -25.80 -6.50
N VAL A 535 -20.13 -25.64 -5.34
CA VAL A 535 -18.69 -25.89 -5.21
C VAL A 535 -18.43 -27.39 -5.22
N LYS A 536 -17.60 -27.82 -6.18
CA LYS A 536 -17.26 -29.23 -6.41
C LYS A 536 -15.76 -29.48 -6.53
N GLN A 537 -14.97 -28.42 -6.66
CA GLN A 537 -13.53 -28.51 -6.57
C GLN A 537 -13.02 -27.52 -5.53
N LEU A 538 -12.20 -28.03 -4.62
CA LEU A 538 -11.46 -27.23 -3.65
C LEU A 538 -9.97 -27.38 -3.93
N TRP A 539 -9.30 -26.26 -4.14
CA TRP A 539 -7.88 -26.20 -4.46
C TRP A 539 -7.12 -25.47 -3.36
N LEU A 540 -6.04 -26.08 -2.87
CA LEU A 540 -5.04 -25.37 -2.08
C LEU A 540 -3.85 -25.03 -2.99
N ILE A 541 -3.53 -23.74 -3.09
CA ILE A 541 -2.38 -23.27 -3.85
C ILE A 541 -1.23 -22.99 -2.88
N ALA A 542 -0.06 -23.58 -3.10
CA ALA A 542 1.12 -23.35 -2.27
C ALA A 542 2.37 -23.08 -3.12
N PRO A 543 3.33 -22.27 -2.65
CA PRO A 543 4.59 -22.06 -3.34
C PRO A 543 5.39 -23.37 -3.41
N ALA A 544 6.07 -23.60 -4.52
CA ALA A 544 6.94 -24.76 -4.70
C ALA A 544 8.11 -24.46 -5.65
N SER A 545 9.16 -25.29 -5.57
CA SER A 545 10.31 -25.22 -6.47
C SER A 545 9.98 -25.70 -7.90
N ARG A 546 9.00 -26.62 -8.03
CA ARG A 546 8.49 -27.14 -9.29
C ARG A 546 6.97 -27.08 -9.32
N GLY A 547 6.42 -26.68 -10.47
CA GLY A 547 4.99 -26.63 -10.70
C GLY A 547 4.34 -28.02 -10.70
N GLY A 548 3.13 -28.17 -10.17
CA GLY A 548 2.44 -29.45 -10.20
C GLY A 548 1.00 -29.40 -9.70
N ILE A 549 0.19 -30.35 -10.17
CA ILE A 549 -1.16 -30.60 -9.65
C ILE A 549 -1.16 -31.99 -9.04
N VAL A 550 -1.63 -32.09 -7.78
CA VAL A 550 -1.73 -33.36 -7.05
C VAL A 550 -3.15 -33.51 -6.52
N SER A 551 -3.76 -34.67 -6.72
CA SER A 551 -5.06 -34.99 -6.12
C SER A 551 -4.90 -35.49 -4.69
N GLU A 552 -5.80 -35.09 -3.80
CA GLU A 552 -5.93 -35.72 -2.47
C GLU A 552 -6.64 -37.07 -2.54
N ASP A 553 -7.36 -37.33 -3.62
CA ASP A 553 -8.00 -38.61 -3.89
C ASP A 553 -7.17 -39.39 -4.92
N PRO A 554 -6.54 -40.52 -4.53
CA PRO A 554 -5.76 -41.35 -5.45
C PRO A 554 -6.54 -41.89 -6.66
N ALA A 555 -7.88 -41.95 -6.58
CA ALA A 555 -8.72 -42.40 -7.68
C ALA A 555 -9.03 -41.31 -8.71
N VAL A 556 -8.77 -40.04 -8.38
CA VAL A 556 -9.03 -38.89 -9.25
C VAL A 556 -7.72 -38.30 -9.73
N GLN A 557 -7.61 -38.08 -11.04
CA GLN A 557 -6.47 -37.41 -11.66
C GLN A 557 -6.93 -36.12 -12.34
N PHE A 558 -6.04 -35.12 -12.40
CA PHE A 558 -6.28 -33.90 -13.16
C PHE A 558 -5.44 -33.93 -14.44
N GLU A 559 -6.11 -34.22 -15.55
CA GLU A 559 -5.50 -34.40 -16.87
C GLU A 559 -5.86 -33.25 -17.81
N GLU A 560 -5.52 -33.38 -19.09
CA GLU A 560 -5.83 -32.37 -20.11
C GLU A 560 -7.33 -32.11 -20.25
N GLY A 561 -8.17 -33.11 -19.94
CA GLY A 561 -9.64 -32.99 -19.91
C GLY A 561 -10.21 -32.45 -18.60
N GLY A 562 -9.37 -32.05 -17.65
CA GLY A 562 -9.74 -31.68 -16.28
C GLY A 562 -9.77 -32.88 -15.33
N PRO A 563 -10.54 -32.83 -14.24
CA PRO A 563 -10.64 -33.96 -13.32
C PRO A 563 -11.29 -35.17 -14.01
N SER A 564 -10.77 -36.36 -13.70
CA SER A 564 -11.26 -37.64 -14.24
C SER A 564 -12.63 -38.06 -13.69
N CYS A 565 -13.15 -37.37 -12.68
CA CYS A 565 -14.45 -37.63 -12.05
C CYS A 565 -15.60 -36.87 -12.74
N GLY A 566 -16.84 -37.21 -12.41
CA GLY A 566 -18.03 -36.52 -12.93
C GLY A 566 -18.32 -35.19 -12.21
N ARG A 567 -19.14 -34.32 -12.82
CA ARG A 567 -19.53 -32.99 -12.27
C ARG A 567 -20.24 -32.99 -10.90
N HIS A 568 -20.68 -34.15 -10.41
CA HIS A 568 -21.42 -34.26 -9.15
C HIS A 568 -20.52 -34.57 -7.96
N GLU A 569 -19.32 -35.09 -8.21
CA GLU A 569 -18.32 -35.47 -7.22
C GLU A 569 -17.59 -34.24 -6.70
N ALA A 570 -17.29 -34.25 -5.40
CA ALA A 570 -16.49 -33.20 -4.75
C ALA A 570 -15.06 -33.69 -4.62
N VAL A 571 -14.11 -32.95 -5.18
CA VAL A 571 -12.70 -33.33 -5.24
C VAL A 571 -11.79 -32.24 -4.71
N ARG A 572 -10.59 -32.63 -4.30
CA ARG A 572 -9.60 -31.78 -3.66
C ARG A 572 -8.26 -31.91 -4.36
N PHE A 573 -7.66 -30.77 -4.69
CA PHE A 573 -6.38 -30.73 -5.39
C PHE A 573 -5.41 -29.75 -4.72
N ARG A 574 -4.13 -30.10 -4.74
CA ARG A 574 -3.02 -29.18 -4.48
C ARG A 574 -2.52 -28.64 -5.81
N LEU A 575 -2.36 -27.33 -5.89
CA LEU A 575 -1.62 -26.67 -6.97
C LEU A 575 -0.32 -26.13 -6.39
N LEU A 576 0.78 -26.77 -6.74
CA LEU A 576 2.12 -26.34 -6.39
C LEU A 576 2.55 -25.31 -7.43
N ALA A 577 2.63 -24.04 -7.02
CA ALA A 577 2.90 -22.92 -7.91
C ALA A 577 4.37 -22.52 -7.86
N ALA A 578 5.02 -22.48 -9.01
CA ALA A 578 6.43 -22.12 -9.16
C ALA A 578 6.58 -20.88 -10.04
N PRO A 579 6.77 -19.67 -9.46
CA PRO A 579 6.97 -18.45 -10.24
C PRO A 579 8.15 -18.53 -11.22
N GLY A 580 8.01 -17.93 -12.40
CA GLY A 580 9.06 -17.92 -13.41
C GLY A 580 9.19 -19.19 -14.25
N ALA A 581 8.27 -20.15 -14.14
CA ALA A 581 8.09 -21.18 -15.16
C ALA A 581 7.50 -20.54 -16.44
N SER A 582 8.37 -19.94 -17.28
CA SER A 582 7.97 -19.23 -18.51
C SER A 582 7.73 -20.20 -19.68
N PRO A 583 6.76 -19.93 -20.58
CA PRO A 583 6.52 -20.72 -21.79
C PRO A 583 7.63 -20.63 -22.86
N GLU A 584 8.59 -19.70 -22.73
CA GLU A 584 9.67 -19.50 -23.72
C GLU A 584 10.66 -20.66 -23.82
N TRP A 585 10.59 -21.62 -22.89
CA TRP A 585 11.43 -22.81 -22.86
C TRP A 585 10.60 -24.07 -23.08
N GLY A 586 9.95 -24.19 -24.25
CA GLY A 586 9.71 -25.45 -24.98
C GLY A 586 9.06 -26.67 -24.31
N ASP A 587 8.70 -26.63 -23.02
CA ASP A 587 8.21 -27.81 -22.29
C ASP A 587 7.22 -27.40 -21.18
N GLY A 588 5.92 -27.55 -21.47
CA GLY A 588 4.92 -28.17 -20.60
C GLY A 588 4.62 -27.75 -19.15
N ASP A 589 5.36 -26.85 -18.48
CA ASP A 589 5.33 -26.75 -17.01
C ASP A 589 4.62 -25.51 -16.42
N ASN A 590 3.79 -24.78 -17.20
CA ASN A 590 2.88 -23.78 -16.61
C ASN A 590 1.66 -24.49 -15.99
N VAL A 591 1.72 -24.69 -14.68
CA VAL A 591 0.67 -25.34 -13.89
C VAL A 591 -0.69 -24.62 -13.96
N PHE A 592 -0.71 -23.30 -14.08
CA PHE A 592 -1.96 -22.52 -14.23
C PHE A 592 -2.57 -22.71 -15.61
N ALA A 593 -1.75 -22.83 -16.66
CA ALA A 593 -2.24 -23.14 -18.01
C ALA A 593 -2.87 -24.55 -18.08
N ARG A 594 -2.28 -25.52 -17.36
CA ARG A 594 -2.87 -26.87 -17.20
C ARG A 594 -4.19 -26.80 -16.46
N LEU A 595 -4.26 -26.09 -15.33
CA LEU A 595 -5.50 -25.83 -14.60
C LEU A 595 -6.57 -25.21 -15.52
N ALA A 596 -6.23 -24.15 -16.25
CA ALA A 596 -7.16 -23.44 -17.12
C ALA A 596 -7.68 -24.31 -18.26
N THR A 597 -6.78 -24.99 -18.99
CA THR A 597 -7.13 -25.88 -20.10
C THR A 597 -8.04 -27.02 -19.63
N GLY A 598 -7.63 -27.71 -18.56
CA GLY A 598 -8.41 -28.81 -17.99
C GLY A 598 -9.78 -28.35 -17.47
N THR A 599 -9.83 -27.19 -16.82
CA THR A 599 -11.09 -26.62 -16.32
C THR A 599 -12.04 -26.24 -17.45
N ILE A 600 -11.57 -25.54 -18.48
CA ILE A 600 -12.40 -25.14 -19.63
C ILE A 600 -12.97 -26.38 -20.32
N ARG A 601 -12.12 -27.37 -20.62
CA ARG A 601 -12.55 -28.61 -21.29
C ARG A 601 -13.52 -29.41 -20.45
N PHE A 602 -13.27 -29.53 -19.16
CA PHE A 602 -14.19 -30.17 -18.22
C PHE A 602 -15.56 -29.48 -18.24
N LEU A 603 -15.61 -28.15 -18.12
CA LEU A 603 -16.87 -27.42 -18.08
C LEU A 603 -17.63 -27.49 -19.40
N ILE A 604 -16.94 -27.44 -20.54
CA ILE A 604 -17.56 -27.63 -21.86
C ILE A 604 -18.10 -29.07 -21.99
N ARG A 605 -17.35 -30.09 -21.56
CA ARG A 605 -17.80 -31.49 -21.60
C ARG A 605 -19.04 -31.70 -20.73
N GLU A 606 -19.03 -31.18 -19.51
CA GLU A 606 -20.06 -31.44 -18.51
C GLU A 606 -21.30 -30.53 -18.64
N PHE A 607 -21.17 -29.37 -19.29
CA PHE A 607 -22.23 -28.36 -19.36
C PHE A 607 -22.47 -27.76 -20.77
N GLY A 608 -21.56 -27.97 -21.73
CA GLY A 608 -21.48 -27.23 -23.00
C GLY A 608 -22.56 -27.54 -24.03
N ALA A 609 -23.16 -28.74 -24.00
CA ALA A 609 -24.41 -29.04 -24.69
C ALA A 609 -24.90 -30.46 -24.32
N ALA A 610 -26.15 -30.56 -23.85
CA ALA A 610 -27.02 -31.66 -24.22
C ALA A 610 -27.81 -31.15 -25.44
N GLY A 611 -27.44 -31.54 -26.65
CA GLY A 611 -28.03 -31.00 -27.87
C GLY A 611 -27.28 -31.38 -29.15
N ALA A 612 -27.01 -32.68 -29.32
CA ALA A 612 -26.71 -33.31 -30.60
C ALA A 612 -26.97 -34.83 -30.48
N GLU A 613 -28.22 -35.18 -30.18
CA GLU A 613 -28.86 -36.38 -30.73
C GLU A 613 -30.03 -35.91 -31.59
#